data_AF-A0A2D7V135-F1
#
_entry.id   AF-A0A2D7V135-F1
#
_cell.length_a   1.000
_cell.length_b   1.000
_cell.length_c   1.000
_cell.angle_alpha   90.00
_cell.angle_beta   90.00
_cell.angle_gamma   90.00
#
_symmetry.space_group_name_H-M   'P 1'
#
loop_
_entity.id
_entity.type
_entity.pdbx_description
1 polymer ?
#
loop_
_entity_poly.entity_id
_entity_poly.type
_entity_poly.pdbx_seq_one_letter_code
_entity_poly.pdbx_strand_id
1 'polypeptide(L)'
;MPLSGWGSSAGHLSTIPRLLEAKGSRTALHEHLPMESRADITQKSIRLTRDVAKMLDQAIQLDRALKIGWGRDGDERPKKGETGVMTHLPAKLKMRLLGELGDLVGSANLGALLQIEGKTGDMAAAFQKDGKTIIEKGTGDRVALGMTGGTVIVRDDAGNEAGESMSDGLLIIRGMVGDKIGTGMIDGTIVALSNVENDAGAGMIGGRIVVDGRVRSVGAGAQSRDIEADELVELNDILEPHGFKLTMDATVIEADSEEHVGAEPPEISSSGKFEGLRLCPHGTPLAPSSVVELSSEIKMPGVASGVNLRNIWMPTIEKGPSKAGSALEGQPCLVDTSPRENDFLRIHEGNFLALRNELSNAGGAVIDIASFPSLNESGVHAMAAIAIGFLPVDSPVLLMDDVDQIDRLLRMVGELGLAGAIVDVRTIGTAPAISALPTVGMARSKQQGSMSVLLKTDWTPSPSEALMTIAAGLNGIVAEAFIGDESPPTGVKKIATELDGKLSSMEDRARGWMQSMGVSSINLLQRHHLRATTHDSAVLSGLRLDGRRQPLPMWSRR
;
A
#
# COMPACT_ATOMS: atom_id res chain seq x y z
N MET A 1 -21.48 19.92 83.86
CA MET A 1 -22.94 20.11 83.84
C MET A 1 -23.51 19.26 82.72
N PRO A 2 -24.60 18.52 82.96
CA PRO A 2 -24.70 17.07 82.70
C PRO A 2 -25.73 16.77 81.57
N LEU A 3 -25.92 15.59 80.98
CA LEU A 3 -26.33 14.23 81.44
C LEU A 3 -26.32 13.31 80.19
N SER A 4 -25.61 12.16 80.17
CA SER A 4 -26.09 10.75 80.28
C SER A 4 -27.06 10.24 79.19
N GLY A 5 -26.94 9.03 78.62
CA GLY A 5 -26.20 7.84 79.07
C GLY A 5 -26.18 6.68 78.05
N TRP A 6 -25.13 5.85 78.07
CA TRP A 6 -25.04 4.46 78.60
C TRP A 6 -25.26 3.39 77.50
N GLY A 7 -24.44 2.32 77.38
CA GLY A 7 -23.34 1.89 78.24
C GLY A 7 -22.57 0.64 77.78
N SER A 8 -21.57 0.31 78.62
CA SER A 8 -20.91 -1.00 78.88
C SER A 8 -20.14 -1.71 77.75
N SER A 9 -19.00 -2.39 77.95
CA SER A 9 -18.13 -2.65 79.11
C SER A 9 -16.84 -3.36 78.65
N ALA A 10 -15.73 -3.14 79.38
CA ALA A 10 -14.54 -3.99 79.61
C ALA A 10 -13.87 -4.68 78.39
N GLY A 11 -12.58 -4.52 78.11
CA GLY A 11 -11.45 -4.73 79.03
C GLY A 11 -10.57 -5.87 78.48
N HIS A 12 -9.42 -5.50 77.93
CA HIS A 12 -8.20 -6.26 77.60
C HIS A 12 -8.10 -7.76 77.99
N LEU A 13 -7.68 -8.61 77.04
CA LEU A 13 -6.30 -9.18 76.96
C LEU A 13 -6.16 -10.24 75.86
N SER A 14 -5.01 -10.16 75.18
CA SER A 14 -4.24 -11.19 74.47
C SER A 14 -4.91 -12.52 74.10
N THR A 15 -4.84 -12.90 72.82
CA THR A 15 -3.93 -13.96 72.31
C THR A 15 -4.22 -14.23 70.83
N ILE A 16 -3.15 -14.52 70.08
CA ILE A 16 -3.15 -14.92 68.67
C ILE A 16 -4.05 -16.15 68.46
N PRO A 17 -4.74 -16.27 67.31
CA PRO A 17 -4.72 -17.56 66.64
C PRO A 17 -4.48 -17.52 65.12
N ARG A 18 -3.78 -18.56 64.69
CA ARG A 18 -3.57 -19.05 63.34
C ARG A 18 -4.87 -19.46 62.64
N LEU A 19 -4.91 -19.17 61.34
CA LEU A 19 -5.39 -19.99 60.21
C LEU A 19 -6.48 -21.03 60.47
N LEU A 20 -7.65 -20.84 59.84
CA LEU A 20 -8.29 -21.82 58.96
C LEU A 20 -9.45 -21.21 58.15
N GLU A 21 -9.26 -21.24 56.83
CA GLU A 21 -10.21 -21.38 55.71
C GLU A 21 -11.63 -20.81 55.78
N ALA A 22 -11.92 -19.90 54.85
CA ALA A 22 -13.22 -19.82 54.19
C ALA A 22 -13.05 -19.53 52.69
N LYS A 23 -13.63 -20.41 51.87
CA LYS A 23 -13.67 -20.41 50.40
C LYS A 23 -14.12 -19.06 49.83
N GLY A 24 -13.33 -18.53 48.89
CA GLY A 24 -13.69 -17.41 48.02
C GLY A 24 -13.44 -17.79 46.55
N SER A 25 -14.47 -17.63 45.73
CA SER A 25 -14.54 -17.97 44.30
C SER A 25 -13.37 -17.41 43.48
N ARG A 26 -12.75 -18.28 42.66
CA ARG A 26 -11.90 -17.85 41.54
C ARG A 26 -12.78 -17.22 40.46
N THR A 27 -12.90 -15.90 40.46
CA THR A 27 -13.14 -15.14 39.23
C THR A 27 -11.90 -15.26 38.38
N ALA A 28 -12.04 -15.90 37.22
CA ALA A 28 -10.99 -15.95 36.21
C ALA A 28 -10.72 -14.51 35.73
N LEU A 29 -9.57 -13.98 36.11
CA LEU A 29 -8.99 -12.83 35.43
C LEU A 29 -8.69 -13.31 34.01
N HIS A 30 -9.45 -12.81 33.03
CA HIS A 30 -9.05 -12.87 31.64
C HIS A 30 -7.73 -12.09 31.52
N GLU A 31 -6.61 -12.81 31.50
CA GLU A 31 -5.37 -12.27 30.96
C GLU A 31 -5.68 -11.86 29.51
N HIS A 32 -5.75 -10.55 29.25
CA HIS A 32 -5.68 -10.04 27.90
C HIS A 32 -4.30 -10.42 27.36
N LEU A 33 -4.26 -11.47 26.54
CA LEU A 33 -3.17 -11.69 25.60
C LEU A 33 -2.92 -10.36 24.87
N PRO A 34 -1.66 -9.89 24.78
CA PRO A 34 -1.37 -8.65 24.06
C PRO A 34 -1.93 -8.78 22.63
N MET A 35 -2.65 -7.75 22.17
CA MET A 35 -3.09 -7.69 20.77
C MET A 35 -1.86 -7.88 19.88
N GLU A 36 -1.97 -8.83 18.96
CA GLU A 36 -0.90 -9.17 18.04
C GLU A 36 -0.54 -7.96 17.17
N SER A 37 0.76 -7.72 16.94
CA SER A 37 1.18 -6.54 16.18
C SER A 37 0.89 -6.71 14.69
N ARG A 38 0.72 -5.60 13.95
CA ARG A 38 0.54 -5.65 12.48
C ARG A 38 1.71 -6.39 11.80
N ALA A 39 2.94 -6.14 12.24
CA ALA A 39 4.12 -6.83 11.73
C ALA A 39 4.07 -8.36 11.92
N ASP A 40 3.57 -8.84 13.06
CA ASP A 40 3.40 -10.27 13.31
C ASP A 40 2.39 -10.90 12.35
N ILE A 41 1.28 -10.20 12.11
CA ILE A 41 0.28 -10.61 11.11
C ILE A 41 0.88 -10.63 9.71
N THR A 42 1.66 -9.60 9.32
CA THR A 42 2.35 -9.54 8.02
C THR A 42 3.23 -10.79 7.83
N GLN A 43 4.06 -11.11 8.83
CA GLN A 43 4.98 -12.25 8.77
C GLN A 43 4.26 -13.59 8.63
N LYS A 44 3.12 -13.75 9.30
CA LYS A 44 2.27 -14.93 9.17
C LYS A 44 1.63 -15.03 7.78
N SER A 45 1.06 -13.93 7.27
CA SER A 45 0.54 -13.85 5.90
C SER A 45 1.58 -14.21 4.85
N ILE A 46 2.80 -13.67 4.97
CA ILE A 46 3.92 -13.96 4.06
C ILE A 46 4.24 -15.47 4.06
N ARG A 47 4.32 -16.09 5.25
CA ARG A 47 4.57 -17.53 5.37
C ARG A 47 3.48 -18.34 4.70
N LEU A 48 2.21 -18.00 4.95
CA LEU A 48 1.09 -18.69 4.32
C LEU A 48 1.13 -18.57 2.80
N THR A 49 1.34 -17.37 2.26
CA THR A 49 1.45 -17.13 0.81
C THR A 49 2.56 -17.97 0.19
N ARG A 50 3.74 -18.01 0.80
CA ARG A 50 4.88 -18.81 0.32
C ARG A 50 4.63 -20.31 0.41
N ASP A 51 3.92 -20.78 1.43
CA ASP A 51 3.59 -22.21 1.57
C ASP A 51 2.52 -22.64 0.56
N VAL A 52 1.51 -21.81 0.33
CA VAL A 52 0.50 -22.07 -0.71
C VAL A 52 1.12 -22.07 -2.09
N ALA A 53 2.05 -21.15 -2.38
CA ALA A 53 2.73 -21.09 -3.67
C ALA A 53 3.41 -22.43 -4.04
N LYS A 54 4.06 -23.10 -3.07
CA LYS A 54 4.71 -24.42 -3.28
C LYS A 54 3.72 -25.54 -3.63
N MET A 55 2.49 -25.44 -3.12
CA MET A 55 1.45 -26.44 -3.31
C MET A 55 0.64 -26.21 -4.60
N LEU A 56 0.65 -24.98 -5.11
CA LEU A 56 -0.27 -24.53 -6.14
C LEU A 56 -0.05 -25.24 -7.48
N ASP A 57 1.21 -25.37 -7.91
CA ASP A 57 1.56 -26.05 -9.17
C ASP A 57 1.16 -27.53 -9.15
N GLN A 58 1.42 -28.22 -8.04
CA GLN A 58 1.04 -29.62 -7.85
C GLN A 58 -0.48 -29.80 -7.81
N ALA A 59 -1.20 -28.89 -7.15
CA ALA A 59 -2.65 -28.93 -7.06
C ALA A 59 -3.30 -28.80 -8.44
N ILE A 60 -2.81 -27.87 -9.27
CA ILE A 60 -3.30 -27.67 -10.65
C ILE A 60 -2.96 -28.88 -11.52
N GLN A 61 -1.73 -29.39 -11.48
CA GLN A 61 -1.33 -30.55 -12.29
C GLN A 61 -2.13 -31.81 -11.97
N LEU A 62 -2.50 -32.00 -10.69
CA LEU A 62 -3.22 -33.18 -10.23
C LEU A 62 -4.76 -32.99 -10.19
N ASP A 63 -5.28 -31.84 -10.62
CA ASP A 63 -6.69 -31.41 -10.46
C ASP A 63 -7.25 -31.68 -9.05
N ARG A 64 -6.43 -31.40 -8.03
CA ARG A 64 -6.79 -31.61 -6.62
C ARG A 64 -7.23 -30.29 -6.00
N ALA A 65 -8.38 -30.33 -5.31
CA ALA A 65 -8.81 -29.19 -4.50
C ALA A 65 -7.83 -28.97 -3.34
N LEU A 66 -7.32 -27.74 -3.21
CA LEU A 66 -6.48 -27.32 -2.10
C LEU A 66 -7.38 -26.95 -0.92
N LYS A 67 -7.26 -27.68 0.18
CA LYS A 67 -8.01 -27.42 1.41
C LYS A 67 -7.06 -26.92 2.49
N ILE A 68 -7.34 -25.72 2.99
CA ILE A 68 -6.57 -25.05 4.04
C ILE A 68 -7.57 -24.78 5.17
N GLY A 69 -7.29 -25.29 6.37
CA GLY A 69 -8.18 -25.08 7.52
C GLY A 69 -7.61 -25.56 8.84
N TRP A 70 -7.00 -26.75 8.83
CA TRP A 70 -6.39 -27.35 10.00
C TRP A 70 -5.08 -28.02 9.57
N GLY A 71 -3.99 -27.69 10.26
CA GLY A 71 -2.73 -28.39 10.10
C GLY A 71 -2.80 -29.82 10.65
N ARG A 72 -1.77 -30.62 10.37
CA ARG A 72 -1.67 -32.00 10.86
C ARG A 72 -1.65 -32.08 12.40
N ASP A 73 -1.19 -31.01 13.04
CA ASP A 73 -1.05 -30.90 14.49
C ASP A 73 -2.29 -30.26 15.15
N GLY A 74 -3.37 -30.06 14.39
CA GLY A 74 -4.61 -29.45 14.88
C GLY A 74 -4.55 -27.92 15.04
N ASP A 75 -3.51 -27.27 14.50
CA ASP A 75 -3.41 -25.82 14.48
C ASP A 75 -4.29 -25.22 13.38
N GLU A 76 -5.06 -24.18 13.71
CA GLU A 76 -5.85 -23.42 12.73
C GLU A 76 -4.90 -22.78 11.70
N ARG A 77 -5.19 -22.99 10.42
CA ARG A 77 -4.50 -22.40 9.27
C ARG A 77 -5.57 -22.04 8.24
N PRO A 78 -5.76 -20.79 7.83
CA PRO A 78 -5.00 -19.58 8.19
C PRO A 78 -5.11 -19.20 9.66
N LYS A 79 -4.17 -18.40 10.15
CA LYS A 79 -4.31 -17.76 11.47
C LYS A 79 -5.30 -16.61 11.38
N LYS A 80 -6.00 -16.36 12.49
CA LYS A 80 -6.94 -15.25 12.60
C LYS A 80 -6.30 -13.92 12.20
N GLY A 81 -6.93 -13.20 11.28
CA GLY A 81 -6.52 -11.86 10.84
C GLY A 81 -5.42 -11.82 9.78
N GLU A 82 -4.94 -12.96 9.27
CA GLU A 82 -4.03 -12.98 8.12
C GLU A 82 -4.66 -12.23 6.93
N THR A 83 -3.92 -11.27 6.38
CA THR A 83 -4.34 -10.32 5.34
C THR A 83 -3.46 -10.44 4.09
N GLY A 84 -3.97 -10.06 2.92
CA GLY A 84 -3.24 -10.12 1.66
C GLY A 84 -2.91 -11.56 1.23
N VAL A 85 -3.76 -12.52 1.60
CA VAL A 85 -3.56 -13.95 1.34
C VAL A 85 -4.52 -14.48 0.28
N MET A 86 -4.16 -15.60 -0.34
CA MET A 86 -4.95 -16.22 -1.41
C MET A 86 -5.22 -15.30 -2.59
N THR A 87 -4.26 -14.45 -2.94
CA THR A 87 -4.40 -13.50 -4.05
C THR A 87 -3.82 -14.08 -5.34
N HIS A 88 -4.16 -13.49 -6.49
CA HIS A 88 -3.56 -13.86 -7.79
C HIS A 88 -3.71 -15.36 -8.12
N LEU A 89 -4.93 -15.86 -7.91
CA LEU A 89 -5.25 -17.26 -8.07
C LEU A 89 -5.49 -17.58 -9.55
N PRO A 90 -4.73 -18.51 -10.15
CA PRO A 90 -4.85 -18.81 -11.56
C PRO A 90 -6.08 -19.65 -11.86
N ALA A 91 -6.47 -19.64 -13.14
CA ALA A 91 -7.52 -20.50 -13.67
C ALA A 91 -7.33 -21.99 -13.29
N LYS A 92 -8.45 -22.70 -13.18
CA LYS A 92 -8.55 -24.14 -12.85
C LYS A 92 -8.19 -24.52 -11.40
N LEU A 93 -7.65 -23.61 -10.61
CA LEU A 93 -7.44 -23.88 -9.19
C LEU A 93 -8.79 -24.00 -8.46
N LYS A 94 -8.96 -25.05 -7.65
CA LYS A 94 -10.08 -25.20 -6.72
C LYS A 94 -9.51 -25.09 -5.30
N MET A 95 -9.95 -24.11 -4.53
CA MET A 95 -9.43 -23.86 -3.19
C MET A 95 -10.56 -23.65 -2.19
N ARG A 96 -10.40 -24.25 -1.02
CA ARG A 96 -11.30 -24.11 0.12
C ARG A 96 -10.50 -23.73 1.35
N LEU A 97 -10.92 -22.66 2.00
CA LEU A 97 -10.23 -22.00 3.10
C LEU A 97 -11.17 -21.90 4.30
N LEU A 98 -10.73 -22.32 5.47
CA LEU A 98 -11.50 -22.22 6.73
C LEU A 98 -10.79 -21.26 7.66
N GLY A 99 -11.43 -20.18 8.10
CA GLY A 99 -10.86 -19.27 9.10
C GLY A 99 -11.45 -17.86 9.08
N GLU A 100 -11.11 -17.07 10.09
CA GLU A 100 -11.41 -15.62 10.14
C GLU A 100 -10.22 -14.82 9.63
N LEU A 101 -10.38 -14.22 8.45
CA LEU A 101 -9.30 -13.59 7.70
C LEU A 101 -9.40 -12.07 7.73
N GLY A 102 -8.27 -11.40 7.45
CA GLY A 102 -8.19 -9.95 7.32
C GLY A 102 -8.51 -9.47 5.91
N ASP A 103 -7.86 -8.38 5.51
CA ASP A 103 -8.23 -7.63 4.30
C ASP A 103 -7.56 -8.18 3.03
N LEU A 104 -8.06 -7.77 1.87
CA LEU A 104 -7.56 -8.15 0.52
C LEU A 104 -7.48 -9.66 0.27
N VAL A 105 -8.23 -10.45 1.01
CA VAL A 105 -8.27 -11.90 0.86
C VAL A 105 -8.95 -12.26 -0.45
N GLY A 106 -8.34 -13.18 -1.21
CA GLY A 106 -8.94 -13.63 -2.47
C GLY A 106 -8.89 -12.59 -3.59
N SER A 107 -8.17 -11.48 -3.39
CA SER A 107 -8.03 -10.42 -4.39
C SER A 107 -7.27 -10.88 -5.64
N ALA A 108 -7.51 -10.24 -6.79
CA ALA A 108 -6.98 -10.64 -8.09
C ALA A 108 -7.23 -12.13 -8.40
N ASN A 109 -8.45 -12.63 -8.20
CA ASN A 109 -8.80 -13.96 -8.69
C ASN A 109 -8.84 -13.93 -10.24
N LEU A 110 -8.02 -14.77 -10.88
CA LEU A 110 -7.79 -14.81 -12.33
C LEU A 110 -8.44 -16.05 -12.97
N GLY A 111 -9.41 -16.70 -12.30
CA GLY A 111 -10.11 -17.87 -12.83
C GLY A 111 -10.26 -19.06 -11.86
N ALA A 112 -9.88 -18.92 -10.60
CA ALA A 112 -10.01 -19.97 -9.59
C ALA A 112 -11.43 -20.08 -9.03
N LEU A 113 -11.79 -21.28 -8.55
CA LEU A 113 -12.91 -21.48 -7.64
C LEU A 113 -12.39 -21.39 -6.20
N LEU A 114 -12.64 -20.26 -5.55
CA LEU A 114 -12.26 -19.98 -4.17
C LEU A 114 -13.49 -20.04 -3.26
N GLN A 115 -13.46 -20.90 -2.24
CA GLN A 115 -14.46 -20.94 -1.18
C GLN A 115 -13.82 -20.61 0.16
N ILE A 116 -14.36 -19.63 0.88
CA ILE A 116 -13.94 -19.18 2.20
C ILE A 116 -15.06 -19.48 3.19
N GLU A 117 -14.86 -20.55 3.96
CA GLU A 117 -15.72 -20.95 5.08
C GLU A 117 -15.38 -20.13 6.34
N GLY A 118 -15.69 -18.85 6.29
CA GLY A 118 -15.42 -17.95 7.40
C GLY A 118 -15.72 -16.51 7.04
N LYS A 119 -15.16 -15.61 7.84
CA LYS A 119 -15.27 -14.15 7.66
C LYS A 119 -14.03 -13.60 7.01
N THR A 120 -14.18 -12.54 6.23
CA THR A 120 -13.08 -11.74 5.67
C THR A 120 -13.17 -10.29 6.13
N GLY A 121 -12.05 -9.58 6.05
CA GLY A 121 -12.01 -8.14 6.28
C GLY A 121 -12.36 -7.34 5.03
N ASP A 122 -11.80 -6.14 4.94
CA ASP A 122 -12.07 -5.19 3.86
C ASP A 122 -11.46 -5.66 2.53
N MET A 123 -12.02 -5.21 1.41
CA MET A 123 -11.50 -5.44 0.06
C MET A 123 -11.34 -6.93 -0.30
N ALA A 124 -12.16 -7.80 0.30
CA ALA A 124 -12.20 -9.20 -0.07
C ALA A 124 -12.60 -9.35 -1.56
N ALA A 125 -11.96 -10.25 -2.28
CA ALA A 125 -12.17 -10.44 -3.73
C ALA A 125 -11.98 -9.18 -4.59
N ALA A 126 -11.29 -8.14 -4.10
CA ALA A 126 -10.99 -6.94 -4.87
C ALA A 126 -10.20 -7.29 -6.15
N PHE A 127 -10.44 -6.55 -7.21
CA PHE A 127 -9.82 -6.71 -8.52
C PHE A 127 -9.99 -8.12 -9.10
N GLN A 128 -11.08 -8.81 -8.77
CA GLN A 128 -11.36 -10.10 -9.39
C GLN A 128 -11.60 -9.91 -10.90
N LYS A 129 -10.89 -10.70 -11.71
CA LYS A 129 -10.97 -10.67 -13.17
C LYS A 129 -11.82 -11.80 -13.73
N ASP A 130 -11.70 -12.99 -13.13
CA ASP A 130 -12.41 -14.19 -13.57
C ASP A 130 -12.51 -15.20 -12.41
N GLY A 131 -13.28 -16.27 -12.62
CA GLY A 131 -13.47 -17.35 -11.67
C GLY A 131 -14.63 -17.09 -10.73
N LYS A 132 -14.67 -17.82 -9.63
CA LYS A 132 -15.75 -17.77 -8.65
C LYS A 132 -15.22 -17.72 -7.23
N THR A 133 -15.60 -16.71 -6.48
CA THR A 133 -15.27 -16.55 -5.05
C THR A 133 -16.53 -16.64 -4.22
N ILE A 134 -16.52 -17.45 -3.15
CA ILE A 134 -17.65 -17.66 -2.24
C ILE A 134 -17.19 -17.40 -0.81
N ILE A 135 -17.86 -16.50 -0.08
CA ILE A 135 -17.59 -16.13 1.32
C ILE A 135 -18.80 -16.51 2.16
N GLU A 136 -18.62 -17.36 3.19
CA GLU A 136 -19.73 -18.00 3.90
C GLU A 136 -20.30 -17.20 5.10
N LYS A 137 -19.50 -16.44 5.86
CA LYS A 137 -19.92 -15.80 7.14
C LYS A 137 -19.87 -14.25 7.16
N GLY A 138 -19.58 -13.62 6.03
CA GLY A 138 -19.61 -12.16 5.86
C GLY A 138 -18.24 -11.53 5.63
N THR A 139 -18.26 -10.27 5.19
CA THR A 139 -17.07 -9.53 4.74
C THR A 139 -17.11 -8.07 5.21
N GLY A 140 -15.94 -7.44 5.30
CA GLY A 140 -15.79 -6.01 5.58
C GLY A 140 -16.18 -5.11 4.40
N ASP A 141 -15.68 -3.88 4.43
CA ASP A 141 -16.00 -2.85 3.45
C ASP A 141 -15.35 -3.15 2.09
N ARG A 142 -15.92 -2.62 1.01
CA ARG A 142 -15.35 -2.64 -0.35
C ARG A 142 -15.10 -4.03 -0.93
N VAL A 143 -15.93 -5.01 -0.57
CA VAL A 143 -15.88 -6.35 -1.22
C VAL A 143 -16.07 -6.20 -2.73
N ALA A 144 -15.28 -6.94 -3.51
CA ALA A 144 -15.27 -6.88 -4.97
C ALA A 144 -14.98 -5.49 -5.57
N LEU A 145 -14.26 -4.63 -4.83
CA LEU A 145 -13.71 -3.36 -5.34
C LEU A 145 -12.99 -3.58 -6.67
N GLY A 146 -13.32 -2.78 -7.69
CA GLY A 146 -12.65 -2.81 -9.00
C GLY A 146 -12.75 -4.16 -9.72
N MET A 147 -13.78 -4.96 -9.43
CA MET A 147 -14.02 -6.23 -10.10
C MET A 147 -14.30 -6.00 -11.60
N THR A 148 -13.63 -6.78 -12.45
CA THR A 148 -13.71 -6.67 -13.92
C THR A 148 -14.20 -7.97 -14.56
N GLY A 149 -14.82 -8.87 -13.80
CA GLY A 149 -15.34 -10.14 -14.31
C GLY A 149 -15.41 -11.27 -13.30
N GLY A 150 -16.00 -12.40 -13.71
CA GLY A 150 -16.24 -13.57 -12.86
C GLY A 150 -17.44 -13.39 -11.91
N THR A 151 -17.49 -14.18 -10.85
CA THR A 151 -18.58 -14.15 -9.86
C THR A 151 -18.06 -14.10 -8.43
N VAL A 152 -18.60 -13.20 -7.62
CA VAL A 152 -18.35 -13.14 -6.16
C VAL A 152 -19.68 -13.37 -5.44
N ILE A 153 -19.71 -14.27 -4.47
CA ILE A 153 -20.90 -14.59 -3.68
C ILE A 153 -20.59 -14.42 -2.19
N VAL A 154 -21.32 -13.53 -1.53
CA VAL A 154 -21.31 -13.37 -0.07
C VAL A 154 -22.60 -13.95 0.48
N ARG A 155 -22.51 -15.02 1.27
CA ARG A 155 -23.67 -15.76 1.83
C ARG A 155 -24.26 -15.13 3.09
N ASP A 156 -23.66 -14.06 3.56
CA ASP A 156 -23.99 -13.33 4.79
C ASP A 156 -23.90 -11.82 4.51
N ASP A 157 -23.77 -11.00 5.55
CA ASP A 157 -23.66 -9.54 5.46
C ASP A 157 -22.35 -9.06 4.79
N ALA A 158 -22.43 -7.90 4.12
CA ALA A 158 -21.30 -7.16 3.56
C ALA A 158 -21.24 -5.74 4.11
N GLY A 159 -20.03 -5.19 4.24
CA GLY A 159 -19.80 -3.82 4.68
C GLY A 159 -20.24 -2.75 3.69
N ASN A 160 -19.69 -1.55 3.86
CA ASN A 160 -19.94 -0.41 2.99
C ASN A 160 -19.27 -0.58 1.63
N GLU A 161 -19.73 0.13 0.61
CA GLU A 161 -19.05 0.31 -0.68
C GLU A 161 -18.81 -1.02 -1.43
N ALA A 162 -19.67 -2.02 -1.20
CA ALA A 162 -19.60 -3.30 -1.90
C ALA A 162 -19.76 -3.10 -3.43
N GLY A 163 -18.83 -3.63 -4.22
CA GLY A 163 -18.80 -3.45 -5.68
C GLY A 163 -18.39 -2.05 -6.14
N GLU A 164 -17.69 -1.28 -5.32
CA GLU A 164 -17.14 0.02 -5.74
C GLU A 164 -16.27 -0.12 -7.00
N SER A 165 -16.45 0.79 -7.96
CA SER A 165 -15.71 0.83 -9.23
C SER A 165 -15.74 -0.49 -10.03
N MET A 166 -16.73 -1.36 -9.78
CA MET A 166 -16.93 -2.57 -10.56
C MET A 166 -17.20 -2.21 -12.03
N SER A 167 -16.49 -2.87 -12.94
CA SER A 167 -16.56 -2.58 -14.37
C SER A 167 -17.03 -3.76 -15.23
N ASP A 168 -17.22 -4.93 -14.62
CA ASP A 168 -17.91 -6.11 -15.19
C ASP A 168 -18.05 -7.20 -14.09
N GLY A 169 -18.83 -8.24 -14.36
CA GLY A 169 -18.99 -9.44 -13.54
C GLY A 169 -20.29 -9.48 -12.74
N LEU A 170 -20.36 -10.42 -11.80
CA LEU A 170 -21.54 -10.65 -10.96
C LEU A 170 -21.18 -10.71 -9.48
N LEU A 171 -21.70 -9.77 -8.69
CA LEU A 171 -21.61 -9.78 -7.23
C LEU A 171 -22.98 -10.14 -6.63
N ILE A 172 -23.06 -11.21 -5.83
CA ILE A 172 -24.29 -11.63 -5.15
C ILE A 172 -24.09 -11.55 -3.64
N ILE A 173 -24.94 -10.83 -2.94
CA ILE A 173 -24.91 -10.68 -1.48
C ILE A 173 -26.25 -11.12 -0.91
N ARG A 174 -26.22 -12.10 0.01
CA ARG A 174 -27.42 -12.63 0.64
C ARG A 174 -27.86 -11.81 1.85
N GLY A 175 -26.90 -11.34 2.66
CA GLY A 175 -27.17 -10.60 3.89
C GLY A 175 -27.40 -9.11 3.65
N MET A 176 -27.44 -8.34 4.74
CA MET A 176 -27.53 -6.89 4.70
C MET A 176 -26.27 -6.29 4.07
N VAL A 177 -26.44 -5.19 3.36
CA VAL A 177 -25.34 -4.41 2.77
C VAL A 177 -25.27 -3.05 3.44
N GLY A 178 -24.05 -2.59 3.73
CA GLY A 178 -23.81 -1.26 4.27
C GLY A 178 -24.13 -0.13 3.29
N ASP A 179 -23.58 1.05 3.58
CA ASP A 179 -23.79 2.24 2.75
C ASP A 179 -23.11 2.10 1.39
N LYS A 180 -23.62 2.79 0.38
CA LYS A 180 -22.94 3.06 -0.91
C LYS A 180 -22.60 1.83 -1.75
N ILE A 181 -23.47 0.81 -1.75
CA ILE A 181 -23.34 -0.32 -2.69
C ILE A 181 -23.20 0.19 -4.13
N GLY A 182 -22.25 -0.35 -4.88
CA GLY A 182 -21.98 0.00 -6.28
C GLY A 182 -21.54 1.45 -6.50
N THR A 183 -20.91 2.10 -5.52
CA THR A 183 -20.39 3.46 -5.73
C THR A 183 -19.36 3.51 -6.86
N GLY A 184 -19.53 4.46 -7.77
CA GLY A 184 -18.64 4.58 -8.94
C GLY A 184 -18.68 3.38 -9.88
N MET A 185 -19.70 2.52 -9.81
CA MET A 185 -19.85 1.35 -10.69
C MET A 185 -19.93 1.79 -12.16
N ILE A 186 -19.13 1.12 -13.00
CA ILE A 186 -19.00 1.40 -14.43
C ILE A 186 -19.87 0.44 -15.25
N ASP A 187 -19.86 -0.85 -14.91
CA ASP A 187 -20.68 -1.88 -15.53
C ASP A 187 -20.74 -3.14 -14.65
N GLY A 188 -21.52 -4.14 -15.07
CA GLY A 188 -21.71 -5.42 -14.37
C GLY A 188 -23.07 -5.52 -13.67
N THR A 189 -23.23 -6.54 -12.83
CA THR A 189 -24.47 -6.76 -12.08
C THR A 189 -24.17 -7.03 -10.60
N ILE A 190 -24.80 -6.25 -9.73
CA ILE A 190 -24.81 -6.50 -8.28
C ILE A 190 -26.22 -6.95 -7.88
N VAL A 191 -26.33 -8.04 -7.14
CA VAL A 191 -27.60 -8.56 -6.61
C VAL A 191 -27.54 -8.62 -5.08
N ALA A 192 -28.36 -7.83 -4.40
CA ALA A 192 -28.55 -7.86 -2.97
C ALA A 192 -29.91 -8.49 -2.63
N LEU A 193 -29.92 -9.58 -1.87
CA LEU A 193 -31.15 -10.32 -1.51
C LEU A 193 -31.74 -9.88 -0.16
N SER A 194 -31.33 -8.71 0.33
CA SER A 194 -31.72 -8.14 1.61
C SER A 194 -31.63 -6.62 1.54
N ASN A 195 -31.74 -5.97 2.70
CA ASN A 195 -31.72 -4.52 2.80
C ASN A 195 -30.35 -3.93 2.46
N VAL A 196 -30.40 -2.76 1.82
CA VAL A 196 -29.26 -1.90 1.52
C VAL A 196 -29.46 -0.59 2.28
N GLU A 197 -28.40 -0.11 2.92
CA GLU A 197 -28.43 1.17 3.63
C GLU A 197 -28.37 2.37 2.66
N ASN A 198 -27.59 3.41 2.96
CA ASN A 198 -27.74 4.71 2.31
C ASN A 198 -26.98 4.79 0.99
N ASP A 199 -27.48 5.62 0.07
CA ASP A 199 -26.79 6.12 -1.12
C ASP A 199 -26.36 5.04 -2.13
N ALA A 200 -27.22 4.05 -2.33
CA ALA A 200 -26.99 2.99 -3.29
C ALA A 200 -26.79 3.54 -4.72
N GLY A 201 -25.75 3.08 -5.41
CA GLY A 201 -25.40 3.53 -6.76
C GLY A 201 -24.74 4.91 -6.83
N ALA A 202 -24.32 5.52 -5.71
CA ALA A 202 -23.71 6.86 -5.73
C ALA A 202 -22.55 6.97 -6.74
N GLY A 203 -22.69 7.85 -7.74
CA GLY A 203 -21.72 8.07 -8.80
C GLY A 203 -21.58 6.94 -9.82
N MET A 204 -22.52 5.99 -9.87
CA MET A 204 -22.50 4.95 -10.90
C MET A 204 -22.72 5.56 -12.29
N ILE A 205 -22.01 5.05 -13.29
CA ILE A 205 -22.12 5.48 -14.70
C ILE A 205 -22.66 4.39 -15.61
N GLY A 206 -22.82 3.17 -15.10
CA GLY A 206 -23.41 2.04 -15.83
C GLY A 206 -23.56 0.80 -14.96
N GLY A 207 -24.01 -0.30 -15.58
CA GLY A 207 -24.38 -1.53 -14.91
C GLY A 207 -25.73 -1.45 -14.20
N ARG A 208 -26.04 -2.47 -13.39
CA ARG A 208 -27.30 -2.56 -12.62
C ARG A 208 -27.09 -3.13 -11.23
N ILE A 209 -27.79 -2.56 -10.25
CA ILE A 209 -27.85 -3.06 -8.87
C ILE A 209 -29.29 -3.48 -8.61
N VAL A 210 -29.51 -4.75 -8.28
CA VAL A 210 -30.85 -5.31 -8.05
C VAL A 210 -30.99 -5.69 -6.59
N VAL A 211 -31.99 -5.13 -5.93
CA VAL A 211 -32.20 -5.25 -4.48
C VAL A 211 -33.57 -5.89 -4.21
N ASP A 212 -33.59 -7.13 -3.73
CA ASP A 212 -34.78 -7.84 -3.27
C ASP A 212 -34.96 -7.64 -1.76
N GLY A 213 -35.16 -6.38 -1.39
CA GLY A 213 -35.17 -5.89 -0.02
C GLY A 213 -35.42 -4.38 0.02
N ARG A 214 -35.31 -3.77 1.20
CA ARG A 214 -35.50 -2.32 1.33
C ARG A 214 -34.22 -1.57 0.95
N VAL A 215 -34.34 -0.62 0.02
CA VAL A 215 -33.34 0.41 -0.25
C VAL A 215 -33.63 1.64 0.61
N ARG A 216 -32.67 2.10 1.41
CA ARG A 216 -32.88 3.25 2.31
C ARG A 216 -32.82 4.60 1.59
N SER A 217 -31.81 4.81 0.75
CA SER A 217 -31.71 5.94 -0.18
C SER A 217 -30.93 5.54 -1.43
N VAL A 218 -31.23 6.22 -2.54
CA VAL A 218 -30.47 6.13 -3.79
C VAL A 218 -29.45 7.28 -3.79
N GLY A 219 -28.23 7.01 -4.22
CA GLY A 219 -27.14 7.98 -4.26
C GLY A 219 -27.26 8.93 -5.45
N ALA A 220 -26.54 10.05 -5.39
CA ALA A 220 -26.49 11.00 -6.51
C ALA A 220 -25.90 10.34 -7.77
N GLY A 221 -26.48 10.62 -8.94
CA GLY A 221 -26.09 10.00 -10.22
C GLY A 221 -26.73 8.63 -10.47
N ALA A 222 -27.65 8.19 -9.60
CA ALA A 222 -28.41 6.96 -9.76
C ALA A 222 -29.91 7.20 -9.60
N GLN A 223 -30.69 6.34 -10.24
CA GLN A 223 -32.14 6.32 -10.15
C GLN A 223 -32.64 4.90 -9.87
N SER A 224 -33.83 4.78 -9.30
CA SER A 224 -34.46 3.49 -9.00
C SER A 224 -35.77 3.30 -9.76
N ARG A 225 -36.03 2.06 -10.18
CA ARG A 225 -37.29 1.59 -10.75
C ARG A 225 -37.63 0.18 -10.26
N ASP A 226 -38.86 -0.26 -10.52
CA ASP A 226 -39.25 -1.65 -10.30
C ASP A 226 -38.57 -2.57 -11.34
N ILE A 227 -38.37 -3.83 -10.96
CA ILE A 227 -37.83 -4.85 -11.88
C ILE A 227 -38.87 -5.25 -12.93
N GLU A 228 -38.41 -5.42 -14.17
CA GLU A 228 -39.25 -5.91 -15.27
C GLU A 228 -39.32 -7.46 -15.28
N ALA A 229 -40.40 -8.01 -15.83
CA ALA A 229 -40.64 -9.46 -15.76
C ALA A 229 -39.61 -10.29 -16.57
N ASP A 230 -39.12 -9.76 -17.69
CA ASP A 230 -38.08 -10.38 -18.51
C ASP A 230 -36.71 -10.31 -17.84
N GLU A 231 -36.36 -9.16 -17.25
CA GLU A 231 -35.16 -8.97 -16.43
C GLU A 231 -35.15 -9.92 -15.22
N LEU A 232 -36.29 -10.10 -14.56
CA LEU A 232 -36.41 -11.05 -13.45
C LEU A 232 -36.15 -12.51 -13.89
N VAL A 233 -36.65 -12.91 -15.06
CA VAL A 233 -36.40 -14.25 -15.61
C VAL A 233 -34.91 -14.42 -15.94
N GLU A 234 -34.32 -13.45 -16.64
CA GLU A 234 -32.90 -13.44 -16.98
C GLU A 234 -32.02 -13.59 -15.73
N LEU A 235 -32.25 -12.77 -14.70
CA LEU A 235 -31.46 -12.80 -13.48
C LEU A 235 -31.69 -14.10 -12.70
N ASN A 236 -32.91 -14.62 -12.64
CA ASN A 236 -33.18 -15.89 -11.96
C ASN A 236 -32.48 -17.08 -12.65
N ASP A 237 -32.39 -17.10 -13.99
CA ASP A 237 -31.63 -18.14 -14.70
C ASP A 237 -30.14 -18.12 -14.32
N ILE A 238 -29.58 -16.95 -14.04
CA ILE A 238 -28.19 -16.76 -13.57
C ILE A 238 -28.04 -17.15 -12.09
N LEU A 239 -29.05 -16.85 -11.26
CA LEU A 239 -29.01 -17.01 -9.80
C LEU A 239 -29.38 -18.42 -9.31
N GLU A 240 -30.25 -19.14 -10.02
CA GLU A 240 -30.72 -20.49 -9.66
C GLU A 240 -29.58 -21.50 -9.47
N PRO A 241 -28.55 -21.56 -10.35
CA PRO A 241 -27.37 -22.41 -10.15
C PRO A 241 -26.59 -22.11 -8.87
N HIS A 242 -26.84 -20.97 -8.22
CA HIS A 242 -26.21 -20.56 -6.98
C HIS A 242 -27.16 -20.68 -5.77
N GLY A 243 -28.38 -21.16 -5.99
CA GLY A 243 -29.39 -21.36 -4.96
C GLY A 243 -30.03 -20.06 -4.49
N PHE A 244 -30.13 -19.07 -5.38
CA PHE A 244 -30.77 -17.79 -5.11
C PHE A 244 -31.91 -17.55 -6.08
N LYS A 245 -32.85 -16.71 -5.66
CA LYS A 245 -34.01 -16.33 -6.47
C LYS A 245 -34.46 -14.94 -6.05
N LEU A 246 -34.77 -14.11 -7.04
CA LEU A 246 -35.37 -12.79 -6.88
C LEU A 246 -36.90 -12.87 -6.97
N THR A 247 -37.57 -11.90 -6.35
CA THR A 247 -39.01 -11.69 -6.46
C THR A 247 -39.37 -10.50 -7.36
N MET A 248 -40.65 -10.36 -7.70
CA MET A 248 -41.18 -9.18 -8.41
C MET A 248 -41.15 -7.89 -7.56
N ASP A 249 -40.84 -7.99 -6.26
CA ASP A 249 -40.73 -6.83 -5.37
C ASP A 249 -39.32 -6.21 -5.40
N ALA A 250 -38.41 -6.76 -6.23
CA ALA A 250 -37.05 -6.26 -6.34
C ALA A 250 -37.00 -4.87 -7.00
N THR A 251 -36.17 -4.01 -6.43
CA THR A 251 -35.85 -2.67 -6.96
C THR A 251 -34.58 -2.74 -7.80
N VAL A 252 -34.60 -2.14 -8.98
CA VAL A 252 -33.42 -1.96 -9.83
C VAL A 252 -32.91 -0.53 -9.69
N ILE A 253 -31.62 -0.39 -9.45
CA ILE A 253 -30.90 0.88 -9.42
C ILE A 253 -29.95 0.90 -10.60
N GLU A 254 -30.04 1.97 -11.38
CA GLU A 254 -29.28 2.19 -12.61
C GLU A 254 -28.77 3.64 -12.68
N ALA A 255 -27.78 3.87 -13.54
CA ALA A 255 -27.20 5.20 -13.70
C ALA A 255 -28.25 6.20 -14.21
N ASP A 256 -28.29 7.37 -13.60
CA ASP A 256 -29.10 8.47 -14.10
C ASP A 256 -28.33 9.21 -15.20
N SER A 257 -28.80 9.07 -16.45
CA SER A 257 -28.19 9.74 -17.60
C SER A 257 -28.30 11.27 -17.57
N GLU A 258 -29.23 11.82 -16.77
CA GLU A 258 -29.44 13.26 -16.64
C GLU A 258 -28.63 13.90 -15.50
N GLU A 259 -28.18 13.10 -14.52
CA GLU A 259 -27.40 13.56 -13.37
C GLU A 259 -25.93 13.12 -13.46
N HIS A 260 -25.06 14.02 -13.91
CA HIS A 260 -23.62 13.76 -13.96
C HIS A 260 -22.93 14.07 -12.62
N VAL A 261 -22.42 13.03 -11.94
CA VAL A 261 -21.60 13.15 -10.72
C VAL A 261 -20.14 12.85 -11.04
N GLY A 262 -19.49 13.80 -11.71
CA GLY A 262 -18.05 13.75 -12.00
C GLY A 262 -17.25 14.72 -11.14
N ALA A 263 -16.02 14.34 -10.80
CA ALA A 263 -15.05 15.24 -10.19
C ALA A 263 -13.75 15.23 -11.01
N GLU A 264 -13.30 16.40 -11.44
CA GLU A 264 -11.96 16.54 -12.04
C GLU A 264 -10.94 16.69 -10.90
N PRO A 265 -9.92 15.81 -10.81
CA PRO A 265 -8.89 15.96 -9.80
C PRO A 265 -8.10 17.25 -10.05
N PRO A 266 -7.70 17.97 -8.99
CA PRO A 266 -6.87 19.17 -9.15
C PRO A 266 -5.51 18.82 -9.75
N GLU A 267 -4.85 19.79 -10.35
CA GLU A 267 -3.48 19.62 -10.81
C GLU A 267 -2.53 19.35 -9.63
N ILE A 268 -1.68 18.33 -9.78
CA ILE A 268 -0.68 17.92 -8.80
C ILE A 268 0.70 18.11 -9.43
N SER A 269 1.44 19.10 -8.95
CA SER A 269 2.77 19.45 -9.46
C SER A 269 3.65 20.04 -8.35
N SER A 270 4.92 20.29 -8.66
CA SER A 270 5.83 21.04 -7.79
C SER A 270 6.36 22.29 -8.48
N SER A 271 6.90 23.25 -7.70
CA SER A 271 7.50 24.47 -8.25
C SER A 271 8.96 24.65 -7.83
N GLY A 272 9.69 25.42 -8.64
CA GLY A 272 11.02 25.93 -8.31
C GLY A 272 12.15 24.89 -8.21
N LYS A 273 11.88 23.58 -8.41
CA LYS A 273 12.89 22.51 -8.32
C LYS A 273 13.74 22.69 -7.06
N PHE A 274 15.08 22.65 -7.18
CA PHE A 274 16.00 23.05 -6.09
C PHE A 274 16.63 24.42 -6.29
N GLU A 275 15.93 25.35 -6.94
CA GLU A 275 16.36 26.74 -7.05
C GLU A 275 16.59 27.37 -5.67
N GLY A 276 17.61 28.20 -5.58
CA GLY A 276 18.02 28.81 -4.32
C GLY A 276 18.87 27.91 -3.42
N LEU A 277 19.18 26.66 -3.81
CA LEU A 277 20.11 25.79 -3.09
C LEU A 277 21.43 25.61 -3.84
N ARG A 278 22.51 25.38 -3.09
CA ARG A 278 23.80 24.99 -3.66
C ARG A 278 24.57 24.02 -2.78
N LEU A 279 25.43 23.25 -3.42
CA LEU A 279 26.50 22.51 -2.75
C LEU A 279 27.66 23.45 -2.39
N CYS A 280 28.30 23.18 -1.25
CA CYS A 280 29.49 23.89 -0.81
C CYS A 280 30.57 22.91 -0.33
N PRO A 281 31.83 23.12 -0.73
CA PRO A 281 32.94 22.25 -0.31
C PRO A 281 33.21 22.39 1.19
N HIS A 282 33.60 21.29 1.83
CA HIS A 282 34.04 21.27 3.22
C HIS A 282 35.33 20.45 3.35
N GLY A 283 36.34 20.85 2.57
CA GLY A 283 37.62 20.15 2.50
C GLY A 283 38.46 20.64 1.32
N THR A 284 39.64 20.05 1.16
CA THR A 284 40.48 20.25 -0.03
C THR A 284 39.94 19.38 -1.17
N PRO A 285 39.86 19.88 -2.41
CA PRO A 285 39.49 19.07 -3.56
C PRO A 285 40.34 17.81 -3.68
N LEU A 286 39.71 16.70 -4.05
CA LEU A 286 40.40 15.46 -4.39
C LEU A 286 41.07 15.59 -5.75
N ALA A 287 42.15 14.83 -5.97
CA ALA A 287 42.75 14.73 -7.30
C ALA A 287 41.73 14.15 -8.30
N PRO A 288 41.73 14.55 -9.58
CA PRO A 288 40.81 14.02 -10.58
C PRO A 288 40.89 12.49 -10.77
N SER A 289 42.02 11.88 -10.42
CA SER A 289 42.22 10.42 -10.44
C SER A 289 41.68 9.68 -9.20
N SER A 290 41.16 10.41 -8.21
CA SER A 290 40.65 9.80 -6.97
C SER A 290 39.35 9.05 -7.25
N VAL A 291 39.28 7.81 -6.78
CA VAL A 291 38.06 7.00 -6.87
C VAL A 291 37.01 7.57 -5.91
N VAL A 292 35.82 7.85 -6.44
CA VAL A 292 34.67 8.32 -5.68
C VAL A 292 33.56 7.27 -5.73
N GLU A 293 33.06 6.90 -4.56
CA GLU A 293 31.98 5.93 -4.37
C GLU A 293 30.61 6.64 -4.39
N LEU A 294 29.75 6.24 -5.33
CA LEU A 294 28.39 6.78 -5.49
C LEU A 294 27.28 5.81 -5.05
N SER A 295 27.63 4.58 -4.71
CA SER A 295 26.65 3.54 -4.43
C SER A 295 26.03 3.69 -3.05
N SER A 296 24.72 3.45 -2.97
CA SER A 296 24.01 3.22 -1.71
C SER A 296 23.32 1.85 -1.75
N GLU A 297 22.86 1.37 -0.60
CA GLU A 297 22.16 0.09 -0.48
C GLU A 297 20.75 0.32 0.09
N ILE A 298 19.76 -0.30 -0.53
CA ILE A 298 18.39 -0.34 -0.01
C ILE A 298 18.11 -1.78 0.44
N LYS A 299 17.80 -1.95 1.73
CA LYS A 299 17.56 -3.28 2.31
C LYS A 299 16.50 -3.25 3.39
N MET A 300 15.87 -4.40 3.59
CA MET A 300 14.97 -4.61 4.71
C MET A 300 15.72 -4.53 6.04
N PRO A 301 15.06 -4.06 7.12
CA PRO A 301 15.62 -4.11 8.47
C PRO A 301 16.04 -5.53 8.87
N GLY A 302 17.23 -5.68 9.46
CA GLY A 302 17.75 -6.97 9.95
C GLY A 302 18.36 -7.89 8.89
N VAL A 303 18.32 -7.52 7.62
CA VAL A 303 18.93 -8.27 6.51
C VAL A 303 20.38 -7.83 6.29
N ALA A 304 21.25 -8.77 5.92
CA ALA A 304 22.68 -8.50 5.66
C ALA A 304 22.92 -7.62 4.43
N SER A 305 22.30 -7.96 3.29
CA SER A 305 22.46 -7.30 1.99
C SER A 305 21.11 -6.96 1.35
N GLY A 306 21.07 -5.93 0.50
CA GLY A 306 19.90 -5.60 -0.31
C GLY A 306 20.26 -5.24 -1.74
N VAL A 307 19.45 -4.36 -2.34
CA VAL A 307 19.66 -3.90 -3.72
C VAL A 307 20.61 -2.72 -3.71
N ASN A 308 21.70 -2.82 -4.48
CA ASN A 308 22.68 -1.76 -4.64
C ASN A 308 22.17 -0.73 -5.66
N LEU A 309 22.02 0.51 -5.19
CA LEU A 309 21.74 1.66 -6.01
C LEU A 309 23.09 2.30 -6.43
N ARG A 310 23.62 1.86 -7.57
CA ARG A 310 24.93 2.28 -8.10
C ARG A 310 25.02 3.79 -8.36
N ASN A 311 23.92 4.38 -8.79
CA ASN A 311 23.76 5.80 -9.06
C ASN A 311 22.74 6.41 -8.09
N ILE A 312 23.05 7.58 -7.54
CA ILE A 312 22.16 8.36 -6.65
C ILE A 312 20.79 8.70 -7.26
N TRP A 313 20.63 8.53 -8.57
CA TRP A 313 19.36 8.62 -9.29
C TRP A 313 18.84 7.23 -9.67
N MET A 314 17.62 6.91 -9.25
CA MET A 314 16.85 5.76 -9.72
C MET A 314 15.84 6.20 -10.79
N PRO A 315 16.08 5.89 -12.08
CA PRO A 315 15.17 6.30 -13.14
C PRO A 315 13.88 5.48 -13.13
N THR A 316 12.76 6.14 -13.42
CA THR A 316 11.46 5.50 -13.65
C THR A 316 11.24 5.31 -15.15
N ILE A 317 10.87 4.11 -15.56
CA ILE A 317 10.49 3.75 -16.95
C ILE A 317 9.37 2.71 -16.92
N GLU A 318 8.48 2.71 -17.90
CA GLU A 318 7.31 1.82 -17.92
C GLU A 318 7.69 0.32 -17.90
N LYS A 319 8.73 -0.06 -18.65
CA LYS A 319 9.16 -1.45 -18.80
C LYS A 319 10.64 -1.62 -18.47
N GLY A 320 10.99 -2.72 -17.80
CA GLY A 320 12.37 -3.12 -17.55
C GLY A 320 13.24 -3.01 -18.81
N PRO A 321 14.43 -2.40 -18.71
CA PRO A 321 15.22 -2.07 -19.88
C PRO A 321 15.90 -3.33 -20.45
N SER A 322 16.11 -3.35 -21.77
CA SER A 322 16.97 -4.36 -22.38
C SER A 322 18.44 -4.13 -22.02
N LYS A 323 19.30 -5.13 -22.29
CA LYS A 323 20.75 -4.96 -22.16
C LYS A 323 21.24 -3.77 -23.01
N ALA A 324 22.09 -2.95 -22.41
CA ALA A 324 22.76 -1.81 -23.02
C ALA A 324 24.24 -1.77 -22.56
N GLY A 325 24.75 -0.58 -22.22
CA GLY A 325 26.11 -0.42 -21.69
C GLY A 325 26.23 -0.72 -20.20
N SER A 326 27.45 -0.49 -19.70
CA SER A 326 27.84 -0.86 -18.34
C SER A 326 27.20 -0.02 -17.24
N ALA A 327 26.73 1.20 -17.54
CA ALA A 327 26.10 2.05 -16.52
C ALA A 327 24.72 1.53 -16.17
N LEU A 328 23.96 1.04 -17.17
CA LEU A 328 22.63 0.49 -16.95
C LEU A 328 22.63 -0.94 -16.38
N GLU A 329 23.61 -1.77 -16.73
CA GLU A 329 23.63 -3.21 -16.37
C GLU A 329 23.46 -3.47 -14.86
N GLY A 330 24.13 -2.69 -14.02
CA GLY A 330 24.06 -2.80 -12.56
C GLY A 330 23.17 -1.76 -11.87
N GLN A 331 22.49 -0.90 -12.63
CA GLN A 331 21.68 0.19 -12.07
C GLN A 331 20.21 -0.25 -11.96
N PRO A 332 19.61 -0.26 -10.76
CA PRO A 332 18.18 -0.49 -10.60
C PRO A 332 17.34 0.65 -11.20
N CYS A 333 16.20 0.30 -11.80
CA CYS A 333 15.16 1.22 -12.25
C CYS A 333 13.87 0.96 -11.45
N LEU A 334 13.02 1.99 -11.36
CA LEU A 334 11.63 1.80 -10.94
C LEU A 334 10.78 1.54 -12.19
N VAL A 335 10.07 0.42 -12.25
CA VAL A 335 9.35 0.01 -13.46
C VAL A 335 7.94 -0.48 -13.19
N ASP A 336 7.06 -0.37 -14.18
CA ASP A 336 5.66 -0.82 -14.06
C ASP A 336 5.47 -2.26 -14.55
N THR A 337 6.33 -2.73 -15.47
CA THR A 337 6.28 -4.09 -16.04
C THR A 337 7.67 -4.67 -16.38
N SER A 338 7.75 -6.00 -16.42
CA SER A 338 8.93 -6.79 -16.82
C SER A 338 10.24 -6.37 -16.12
N PRO A 339 10.30 -6.32 -14.77
CA PRO A 339 11.50 -5.91 -14.04
C PRO A 339 12.65 -6.88 -14.28
N ARG A 340 13.88 -6.37 -14.28
CA ARG A 340 15.09 -7.18 -14.10
C ARG A 340 15.23 -7.58 -12.63
N GLU A 341 16.12 -8.54 -12.36
CA GLU A 341 16.42 -9.04 -11.00
C GLU A 341 16.94 -7.97 -10.03
N ASN A 342 17.36 -6.81 -10.54
CA ASN A 342 17.78 -5.66 -9.72
C ASN A 342 16.77 -4.50 -9.75
N ASP A 343 15.73 -4.55 -10.58
CA ASP A 343 14.76 -3.45 -10.67
C ASP A 343 13.72 -3.51 -9.54
N PHE A 344 13.14 -2.35 -9.22
CA PHE A 344 11.99 -2.23 -8.35
C PHE A 344 10.72 -2.22 -9.19
N LEU A 345 9.77 -3.10 -8.90
CA LEU A 345 8.43 -3.01 -9.49
C LEU A 345 7.61 -1.97 -8.71
N ARG A 346 7.11 -0.95 -9.39
CA ARG A 346 6.08 -0.05 -8.85
C ARG A 346 4.74 -0.78 -8.86
N ILE A 347 4.11 -0.90 -7.71
CA ILE A 347 2.80 -1.50 -7.53
C ILE A 347 1.77 -0.37 -7.56
N HIS A 348 0.89 -0.40 -8.54
CA HIS A 348 -0.21 0.55 -8.70
C HIS A 348 -1.47 -0.18 -9.20
N GLU A 349 -2.62 0.51 -9.23
CA GLU A 349 -3.89 -0.12 -9.62
C GLU A 349 -3.80 -0.84 -10.99
N GLY A 350 -3.29 -0.15 -12.00
CA GLY A 350 -3.20 -0.66 -13.37
C GLY A 350 -2.34 -1.92 -13.59
N ASN A 351 -1.45 -2.29 -12.66
CA ASN A 351 -0.65 -3.52 -12.77
C ASN A 351 -0.94 -4.55 -11.68
N PHE A 352 -1.92 -4.29 -10.80
CA PHE A 352 -2.21 -5.14 -9.65
C PHE A 352 -2.46 -6.60 -10.06
N LEU A 353 -3.14 -6.87 -11.18
CA LEU A 353 -3.43 -8.25 -11.61
C LEU A 353 -2.20 -9.08 -12.03
N ALA A 354 -1.07 -8.44 -12.33
CA ALA A 354 0.13 -9.08 -12.86
C ALA A 354 1.19 -9.37 -11.78
N LEU A 355 0.99 -8.90 -10.54
CA LEU A 355 2.04 -8.83 -9.52
C LEU A 355 2.69 -10.18 -9.22
N ARG A 356 1.92 -11.28 -9.21
CA ARG A 356 2.47 -12.61 -8.93
C ARG A 356 3.60 -13.00 -9.89
N ASN A 357 3.46 -12.68 -11.17
CA ASN A 357 4.46 -13.02 -12.19
C ASN A 357 5.61 -12.02 -12.17
N GLU A 358 5.29 -10.72 -12.09
CA GLU A 358 6.26 -9.63 -12.18
C GLU A 358 7.17 -9.58 -10.95
N LEU A 359 6.61 -9.65 -9.74
CA LEU A 359 7.38 -9.56 -8.49
C LEU A 359 8.33 -10.75 -8.28
N SER A 360 8.01 -11.93 -8.82
CA SER A 360 8.88 -13.10 -8.68
C SER A 360 10.27 -12.90 -9.32
N ASN A 361 10.38 -11.97 -10.27
CA ASN A 361 11.63 -11.62 -10.97
C ASN A 361 12.21 -10.26 -10.54
N ALA A 362 11.51 -9.51 -9.69
CA ALA A 362 11.93 -8.17 -9.29
C ALA A 362 12.97 -8.20 -8.16
N GLY A 363 13.89 -7.23 -8.17
CA GLY A 363 14.85 -7.05 -7.07
C GLY A 363 14.19 -6.47 -5.81
N GLY A 364 13.15 -5.66 -5.99
CA GLY A 364 12.35 -5.08 -4.91
C GLY A 364 10.99 -4.58 -5.40
N ALA A 365 10.23 -3.95 -4.52
CA ALA A 365 8.94 -3.33 -4.87
C ALA A 365 8.74 -1.96 -4.21
N VAL A 366 7.92 -1.13 -4.85
CA VAL A 366 7.47 0.16 -4.34
C VAL A 366 5.94 0.19 -4.41
N ILE A 367 5.26 0.31 -3.28
CA ILE A 367 3.80 0.43 -3.24
C ILE A 367 3.40 1.89 -3.40
N ASP A 368 2.81 2.26 -4.54
CA ASP A 368 2.31 3.61 -4.85
C ASP A 368 0.93 3.79 -4.21
N ILE A 369 0.88 4.30 -2.98
CA ILE A 369 -0.35 4.35 -2.17
C ILE A 369 -1.39 5.26 -2.85
N ALA A 370 -0.96 6.42 -3.35
CA ALA A 370 -1.81 7.39 -4.01
C ALA A 370 -2.40 6.91 -5.34
N SER A 371 -1.84 5.83 -5.92
CA SER A 371 -2.34 5.26 -7.18
C SER A 371 -3.56 4.35 -7.03
N PHE A 372 -3.96 4.02 -5.79
CA PHE A 372 -5.15 3.21 -5.52
C PHE A 372 -6.29 4.08 -4.97
N PRO A 373 -7.55 3.81 -5.34
CA PRO A 373 -8.70 4.55 -4.80
C PRO A 373 -8.81 4.32 -3.28
N SER A 374 -8.51 5.35 -2.49
CA SER A 374 -8.72 5.39 -1.03
C SER A 374 -8.15 4.18 -0.27
N LEU A 375 -6.90 3.78 -0.56
CA LEU A 375 -6.27 2.65 0.14
C LEU A 375 -6.05 2.98 1.63
N ASN A 376 -6.84 2.34 2.49
CA ASN A 376 -6.72 2.50 3.94
C ASN A 376 -5.44 1.83 4.47
N GLU A 377 -5.04 2.10 5.72
CA GLU A 377 -3.79 1.54 6.27
C GLU A 377 -3.76 0.01 6.31
N SER A 378 -4.93 -0.61 6.46
CA SER A 378 -5.04 -2.05 6.53
C SER A 378 -4.87 -2.69 5.14
N GLY A 379 -5.35 -2.02 4.09
CA GLY A 379 -5.04 -2.31 2.70
C GLY A 379 -3.55 -2.14 2.37
N VAL A 380 -2.90 -1.09 2.85
CA VAL A 380 -1.44 -0.90 2.70
C VAL A 380 -0.67 -2.05 3.36
N HIS A 381 -1.10 -2.48 4.55
CA HIS A 381 -0.53 -3.62 5.25
C HIS A 381 -0.71 -4.93 4.45
N ALA A 382 -1.90 -5.18 3.91
CA ALA A 382 -2.16 -6.32 3.05
C ALA A 382 -1.31 -6.30 1.77
N MET A 383 -1.15 -5.13 1.15
CA MET A 383 -0.31 -4.93 -0.04
C MET A 383 1.16 -5.22 0.25
N ALA A 384 1.67 -4.81 1.42
CA ALA A 384 3.00 -5.16 1.87
C ALA A 384 3.17 -6.69 2.03
N ALA A 385 2.16 -7.37 2.60
CA ALA A 385 2.18 -8.83 2.71
C ALA A 385 2.18 -9.53 1.34
N ILE A 386 1.39 -9.03 0.37
CA ILE A 386 1.38 -9.52 -1.02
C ILE A 386 2.76 -9.32 -1.66
N ALA A 387 3.30 -8.10 -1.58
CA ALA A 387 4.58 -7.75 -2.19
C ALA A 387 5.71 -8.64 -1.67
N ILE A 388 5.88 -8.73 -0.35
CA ILE A 388 6.93 -9.54 0.29
C ILE A 388 6.70 -11.05 0.06
N GLY A 389 5.43 -11.46 -0.03
CA GLY A 389 5.03 -12.84 -0.30
C GLY A 389 5.48 -13.36 -1.66
N PHE A 390 5.45 -12.50 -2.70
CA PHE A 390 5.84 -12.87 -4.06
C PHE A 390 7.27 -12.53 -4.45
N LEU A 391 7.88 -11.54 -3.80
CA LEU A 391 9.28 -11.20 -4.02
C LEU A 391 10.23 -12.33 -3.57
N PRO A 392 11.45 -12.39 -4.15
CA PRO A 392 12.55 -13.14 -3.58
C PRO A 392 12.77 -12.82 -2.10
N VAL A 393 13.34 -13.78 -1.37
CA VAL A 393 13.64 -13.60 0.06
C VAL A 393 14.56 -12.39 0.22
N ASP A 394 14.32 -11.59 1.27
CA ASP A 394 15.10 -10.41 1.63
C ASP A 394 15.03 -9.20 0.67
N SER A 395 14.26 -9.29 -0.42
CA SER A 395 14.03 -8.17 -1.33
C SER A 395 13.41 -6.95 -0.62
N PRO A 396 13.93 -5.73 -0.84
CA PRO A 396 13.39 -4.52 -0.25
C PRO A 396 12.01 -4.16 -0.78
N VAL A 397 11.13 -3.75 0.13
CA VAL A 397 9.83 -3.14 -0.18
C VAL A 397 9.80 -1.72 0.39
N LEU A 398 9.36 -0.76 -0.42
CA LEU A 398 9.17 0.63 -0.03
C LEU A 398 7.71 1.05 -0.19
N LEU A 399 7.31 2.06 0.56
CA LEU A 399 6.05 2.77 0.33
C LEU A 399 6.30 4.08 -0.42
N MET A 400 5.39 4.48 -1.30
CA MET A 400 5.44 5.76 -1.98
C MET A 400 4.14 6.53 -1.77
N ASP A 401 4.27 7.80 -1.41
CA ASP A 401 3.17 8.74 -1.23
C ASP A 401 3.67 10.18 -1.40
N ASP A 402 2.75 11.14 -1.42
CA ASP A 402 3.10 12.56 -1.48
C ASP A 402 3.68 13.10 -0.17
N VAL A 403 4.33 14.25 -0.25
CA VAL A 403 4.98 14.91 0.89
C VAL A 403 3.99 15.39 1.97
N ASP A 404 2.71 15.60 1.63
CA ASP A 404 1.69 16.00 2.60
C ASP A 404 1.31 14.82 3.51
N GLN A 405 1.46 13.58 3.05
CA GLN A 405 1.23 12.34 3.82
C GLN A 405 2.46 11.82 4.60
N ILE A 406 3.57 12.57 4.63
CA ILE A 406 4.88 12.10 5.12
C ILE A 406 4.90 11.50 6.53
N ASP A 407 4.18 12.09 7.49
CA ASP A 407 4.15 11.58 8.87
C ASP A 407 3.44 10.22 8.93
N ARG A 408 2.37 10.03 8.15
CA ARG A 408 1.68 8.74 8.01
C ARG A 408 2.57 7.75 7.27
N LEU A 409 3.18 8.15 6.15
CA LEU A 409 4.04 7.31 5.31
C LEU A 409 5.20 6.71 6.11
N LEU A 410 6.02 7.54 6.76
CA LEU A 410 7.21 7.05 7.48
C LEU A 410 6.87 6.25 8.74
N ARG A 411 5.73 6.57 9.40
CA ARG A 411 5.23 5.74 10.51
C ARG A 411 4.86 4.34 10.02
N MET A 412 4.11 4.22 8.92
CA MET A 412 3.73 2.91 8.36
C MET A 412 4.95 2.10 7.93
N VAL A 413 5.95 2.73 7.31
CA VAL A 413 7.24 2.07 6.98
C VAL A 413 7.88 1.46 8.23
N GLY A 414 7.92 2.21 9.34
CA GLY A 414 8.44 1.74 10.62
C GLY A 414 7.61 0.62 11.25
N GLU A 415 6.29 0.77 11.30
CA GLU A 415 5.36 -0.21 11.87
C GLU A 415 5.38 -1.56 11.13
N LEU A 416 5.51 -1.53 9.81
CA LEU A 416 5.55 -2.72 8.95
C LEU A 416 6.96 -3.31 8.80
N GLY A 417 7.99 -2.63 9.30
CA GLY A 417 9.38 -3.06 9.16
C GLY A 417 9.86 -3.11 7.70
N LEU A 418 9.49 -2.12 6.89
CA LEU A 418 9.84 -2.04 5.48
C LEU A 418 11.22 -1.38 5.26
N ALA A 419 11.77 -1.49 4.04
CA ALA A 419 13.09 -0.98 3.71
C ALA A 419 13.16 0.56 3.71
N GLY A 420 12.05 1.22 3.37
CA GLY A 420 12.08 2.65 3.15
C GLY A 420 10.82 3.25 2.55
N ALA A 421 10.95 4.51 2.14
CA ALA A 421 9.90 5.25 1.46
C ALA A 421 10.44 6.08 0.29
N ILE A 422 9.58 6.33 -0.68
CA ILE A 422 9.78 7.33 -1.74
C ILE A 422 8.76 8.44 -1.49
N VAL A 423 9.23 9.68 -1.40
CA VAL A 423 8.38 10.85 -1.11
C VAL A 423 8.25 11.69 -2.36
N ASP A 424 7.03 11.77 -2.92
CA ASP A 424 6.74 12.62 -4.08
C ASP A 424 6.65 14.09 -3.65
N VAL A 425 7.43 14.98 -4.29
CA VAL A 425 7.45 16.41 -3.96
C VAL A 425 6.24 17.17 -4.50
N ARG A 426 5.47 16.54 -5.40
CA ARG A 426 4.27 17.17 -5.94
C ARG A 426 3.18 17.26 -4.86
N THR A 427 2.45 18.36 -4.87
CA THR A 427 1.31 18.60 -3.96
C THR A 427 0.14 19.15 -4.74
N ILE A 428 -1.05 19.04 -4.15
CA ILE A 428 -2.21 19.80 -4.63
C ILE A 428 -1.88 21.30 -4.48
N GLY A 429 -2.10 22.08 -5.54
CA GLY A 429 -1.86 23.53 -5.52
C GLY A 429 -0.39 23.97 -5.55
N THR A 430 0.54 23.05 -5.87
CA THR A 430 1.93 23.34 -6.26
C THR A 430 2.79 24.04 -5.20
N ALA A 431 3.37 23.27 -4.27
CA ALA A 431 4.36 23.78 -3.32
C ALA A 431 5.79 23.87 -3.91
N PRO A 432 6.68 24.75 -3.38
CA PRO A 432 8.09 24.75 -3.75
C PRO A 432 8.78 23.45 -3.31
N ALA A 433 9.45 22.74 -4.23
CA ALA A 433 9.99 21.40 -3.94
C ALA A 433 11.04 21.39 -2.81
N ILE A 434 11.80 22.47 -2.62
CA ILE A 434 12.77 22.59 -1.51
C ILE A 434 12.14 22.55 -0.12
N SER A 435 10.84 22.81 0.00
CA SER A 435 10.10 22.72 1.26
C SER A 435 9.93 21.27 1.75
N ALA A 436 10.05 20.28 0.85
CA ALA A 436 9.99 18.87 1.21
C ALA A 436 11.17 18.45 2.11
N LEU A 437 12.36 19.04 1.93
CA LEU A 437 13.58 18.64 2.65
C LEU A 437 13.46 18.73 4.18
N PRO A 438 13.07 19.88 4.78
CA PRO A 438 12.89 19.96 6.23
C PRO A 438 11.73 19.10 6.71
N THR A 439 10.63 19.02 5.95
CA THR A 439 9.45 18.21 6.30
C THR A 439 9.80 16.73 6.43
N VAL A 440 10.46 16.17 5.42
CA VAL A 440 10.97 14.78 5.44
C VAL A 440 11.97 14.58 6.57
N GLY A 441 12.90 15.52 6.77
CA GLY A 441 13.90 15.44 7.84
C GLY A 441 13.28 15.41 9.24
N MET A 442 12.22 16.20 9.48
CA MET A 442 11.51 16.23 10.75
C MET A 442 10.70 14.95 10.98
N ALA A 443 9.92 14.50 9.98
CA ALA A 443 9.14 13.27 10.09
C ALA A 443 10.05 12.06 10.35
N ARG A 444 11.19 11.97 9.65
CA ARG A 444 12.17 10.91 9.87
C ARG A 444 12.77 10.94 11.28
N SER A 445 13.01 12.13 11.84
CA SER A 445 13.58 12.26 13.19
C SER A 445 12.68 11.71 14.31
N LYS A 446 11.39 11.46 14.03
CA LYS A 446 10.43 10.85 14.95
C LYS A 446 10.49 9.31 14.94
N GLN A 447 11.11 8.70 13.94
CA GLN A 447 11.09 7.24 13.74
C GLN A 447 12.21 6.54 14.52
N GLN A 448 11.89 5.39 15.11
CA GLN A 448 12.83 4.55 15.87
C GLN A 448 13.41 3.44 14.97
N GLY A 449 14.13 3.81 13.91
CA GLY A 449 14.71 2.83 12.99
C GLY A 449 15.44 3.46 11.81
N SER A 450 16.42 2.74 11.27
CA SER A 450 17.05 3.12 10.01
C SER A 450 16.13 2.72 8.86
N MET A 451 15.81 3.66 7.98
CA MET A 451 15.03 3.43 6.77
C MET A 451 15.61 4.25 5.62
N SER A 452 15.56 3.71 4.42
CA SER A 452 15.97 4.44 3.22
C SER A 452 14.86 5.41 2.81
N VAL A 453 15.19 6.67 2.57
CA VAL A 453 14.22 7.66 2.08
C VAL A 453 14.74 8.26 0.79
N LEU A 454 13.97 8.13 -0.29
CA LEU A 454 14.25 8.74 -1.57
C LEU A 454 13.23 9.84 -1.86
N LEU A 455 13.62 10.82 -2.66
CA LEU A 455 12.73 11.89 -3.10
C LEU A 455 12.31 11.64 -4.55
N LYS A 456 11.02 11.71 -4.87
CA LYS A 456 10.53 11.64 -6.25
C LYS A 456 10.23 13.05 -6.77
N THR A 457 10.67 13.33 -8.00
CA THR A 457 10.52 14.63 -8.66
C THR A 457 9.78 14.52 -9.99
N ASP A 458 9.10 15.60 -10.38
CA ASP A 458 8.43 15.79 -11.68
C ASP A 458 9.34 16.44 -12.74
N TRP A 459 10.65 16.31 -12.56
CA TRP A 459 11.67 16.65 -13.53
C TRP A 459 12.84 15.66 -13.43
N THR A 460 13.61 15.53 -14.51
CA THR A 460 14.87 14.78 -14.50
C THR A 460 15.93 15.57 -13.71
N PRO A 461 16.48 15.02 -12.62
CA PRO A 461 17.40 15.77 -11.77
C PRO A 461 18.78 15.94 -12.42
N SER A 462 19.42 17.06 -12.16
CA SER A 462 20.85 17.26 -12.44
C SER A 462 21.74 16.54 -11.42
N PRO A 463 23.03 16.29 -11.74
CA PRO A 463 23.96 15.67 -10.79
C PRO A 463 24.10 16.44 -9.47
N SER A 464 24.08 17.77 -9.52
CA SER A 464 24.13 18.59 -8.32
C SER A 464 22.87 18.45 -7.48
N GLU A 465 21.68 18.39 -8.09
CA GLU A 465 20.42 18.22 -7.35
C GLU A 465 20.33 16.84 -6.69
N ALA A 466 20.74 15.79 -7.41
CA ALA A 466 20.82 14.45 -6.83
C ALA A 466 21.79 14.40 -5.63
N LEU A 467 22.95 15.06 -5.71
CA LEU A 467 23.86 15.16 -4.56
C LEU A 467 23.29 16.04 -3.43
N MET A 468 22.45 17.03 -3.74
CA MET A 468 21.77 17.83 -2.72
C MET A 468 20.78 17.00 -1.89
N THR A 469 20.06 16.06 -2.50
CA THR A 469 19.18 15.16 -1.73
C THR A 469 19.99 14.30 -0.77
N ILE A 470 21.12 13.74 -1.21
CA ILE A 470 22.03 12.98 -0.34
C ILE A 470 22.55 13.85 0.80
N ALA A 471 23.01 15.07 0.51
CA ALA A 471 23.50 15.98 1.54
C ALA A 471 22.39 16.46 2.50
N ALA A 472 21.13 16.44 2.08
CA ALA A 472 19.97 16.66 2.95
C ALA A 472 19.68 15.46 3.87
N GLY A 473 20.39 14.35 3.66
CA GLY A 473 20.35 13.14 4.44
C GLY A 473 19.50 12.04 3.80
N LEU A 474 19.06 12.18 2.55
CA LEU A 474 18.27 11.17 1.82
C LEU A 474 19.18 10.14 1.13
N ASN A 475 18.60 9.06 0.61
CA ASN A 475 19.34 7.95 -0.01
C ASN A 475 19.43 8.05 -1.53
N GLY A 476 18.60 8.89 -2.15
CA GLY A 476 18.60 9.07 -3.59
C GLY A 476 17.44 9.91 -4.07
N ILE A 477 17.35 10.05 -5.38
CA ILE A 477 16.29 10.74 -6.10
C ILE A 477 15.68 9.80 -7.14
N VAL A 478 14.37 9.92 -7.36
CA VAL A 478 13.58 9.12 -8.29
C VAL A 478 12.90 10.06 -9.27
N ALA A 479 13.00 9.77 -10.56
CA ALA A 479 12.35 10.58 -11.58
C ALA A 479 12.18 9.77 -12.86
N GLU A 480 11.13 10.08 -13.62
CA GLU A 480 10.97 9.58 -14.98
C GLU A 480 12.21 9.90 -15.83
N ALA A 481 12.72 8.90 -16.55
CA ALA A 481 14.01 8.99 -17.24
C ALA A 481 14.08 10.08 -18.35
N PHE A 482 12.94 10.41 -18.94
CA PHE A 482 12.82 11.27 -20.12
C PHE A 482 11.77 12.37 -19.94
N ILE A 483 11.38 12.68 -18.71
CA ILE A 483 10.43 13.75 -18.44
C ILE A 483 11.02 15.11 -18.86
N GLY A 484 10.26 15.84 -19.67
CA GLY A 484 10.67 17.11 -20.25
C GLY A 484 11.52 17.01 -21.52
N ASP A 485 11.84 15.81 -22.02
CA ASP A 485 12.53 15.65 -23.31
C ASP A 485 11.55 15.98 -24.47
N GLU A 486 11.99 16.77 -25.46
CA GLU A 486 11.16 17.14 -26.63
C GLU A 486 10.74 15.93 -27.49
N SER A 487 11.54 14.87 -27.48
CA SER A 487 11.32 13.66 -28.29
C SER A 487 11.81 12.43 -27.53
N PRO A 488 11.04 11.95 -26.54
CA PRO A 488 11.44 10.82 -25.72
C PRO A 488 11.62 9.56 -26.57
N PRO A 489 12.62 8.71 -26.28
CA PRO A 489 12.85 7.48 -27.03
C PRO A 489 11.69 6.52 -26.86
N THR A 490 11.23 5.97 -27.99
CA THR A 490 10.26 4.87 -28.01
C THR A 490 10.95 3.56 -28.33
N GLY A 491 10.51 2.48 -27.68
CA GLY A 491 11.03 1.14 -27.87
C GLY A 491 12.18 0.78 -26.92
N VAL A 492 12.10 -0.44 -26.38
CA VAL A 492 12.92 -0.92 -25.25
C VAL A 492 14.44 -0.77 -25.49
N LYS A 493 14.94 -1.05 -26.70
CA LYS A 493 16.38 -0.96 -27.02
C LYS A 493 16.90 0.48 -27.08
N LYS A 494 16.10 1.39 -27.65
CA LYS A 494 16.46 2.81 -27.77
C LYS A 494 16.44 3.47 -26.39
N ILE A 495 15.38 3.20 -25.62
CA ILE A 495 15.26 3.58 -24.20
C ILE A 495 16.51 3.14 -23.43
N ALA A 496 16.89 1.86 -23.52
CA ALA A 496 18.04 1.33 -22.79
C ALA A 496 19.37 2.01 -23.20
N THR A 497 19.57 2.28 -24.48
CA THR A 497 20.80 2.91 -24.98
C THR A 497 20.92 4.37 -24.53
N GLU A 498 19.85 5.14 -24.62
CA GLU A 498 19.83 6.54 -24.18
C GLU A 498 19.90 6.66 -22.66
N LEU A 499 19.22 5.78 -21.93
CA LEU A 499 19.27 5.72 -20.48
C LEU A 499 20.70 5.40 -19.98
N ASP A 500 21.39 4.46 -20.60
CA ASP A 500 22.80 4.15 -20.28
C ASP A 500 23.71 5.38 -20.45
N GLY A 501 23.49 6.17 -21.51
CA GLY A 501 24.19 7.43 -21.74
C GLY A 501 23.88 8.49 -20.66
N LYS A 502 22.61 8.67 -20.30
CA LYS A 502 22.19 9.58 -19.23
C LYS A 502 22.78 9.17 -17.87
N LEU A 503 22.76 7.88 -17.54
CA LEU A 503 23.34 7.34 -16.31
C LEU A 503 24.85 7.52 -16.27
N SER A 504 25.56 7.22 -17.36
CA SER A 504 27.02 7.43 -17.45
C SER A 504 27.38 8.90 -17.22
N SER A 505 26.66 9.82 -17.88
CA SER A 505 26.84 11.27 -17.72
C SER A 505 26.53 11.73 -16.29
N MET A 506 25.48 11.19 -15.68
CA MET A 506 25.12 11.46 -14.28
C MET A 506 26.26 11.04 -13.33
N GLU A 507 26.78 9.82 -13.48
CA GLU A 507 27.86 9.31 -12.65
C GLU A 507 29.12 10.17 -12.76
N ASP A 508 29.59 10.44 -13.99
CA ASP A 508 30.85 11.16 -14.22
C ASP A 508 30.78 12.58 -13.67
N ARG A 509 29.66 13.27 -13.90
CA ARG A 509 29.45 14.62 -13.39
C ARG A 509 29.29 14.64 -11.88
N ALA A 510 28.58 13.68 -11.29
CA ALA A 510 28.46 13.57 -9.83
C ALA A 510 29.84 13.34 -9.18
N ARG A 511 30.68 12.45 -9.74
CA ARG A 511 32.06 12.25 -9.28
C ARG A 511 32.86 13.55 -9.35
N GLY A 512 32.75 14.30 -10.45
CA GLY A 512 33.43 15.60 -10.60
C GLY A 512 33.03 16.63 -9.54
N TRP A 513 31.74 16.71 -9.20
CA TRP A 513 31.25 17.54 -8.09
C TRP A 513 31.85 17.11 -6.76
N MET A 514 31.81 15.82 -6.46
CA MET A 514 32.32 15.28 -5.20
C MET A 514 33.83 15.43 -5.05
N GLN A 515 34.60 15.20 -6.11
CA GLN A 515 36.04 15.46 -6.14
C GLN A 515 36.32 16.95 -5.86
N SER A 516 35.59 17.86 -6.51
CA SER A 516 35.72 19.30 -6.29
C SER A 516 35.36 19.70 -4.85
N MET A 517 34.45 18.97 -4.21
CA MET A 517 34.05 19.18 -2.83
C MET A 517 35.00 18.58 -1.79
N GLY A 518 35.93 17.72 -2.20
CA GLY A 518 36.81 16.99 -1.29
C GLY A 518 36.18 15.73 -0.68
N VAL A 519 35.17 15.15 -1.33
CA VAL A 519 34.34 14.06 -0.78
C VAL A 519 34.55 12.77 -1.57
N SER A 520 34.98 11.70 -0.91
CA SER A 520 35.33 10.42 -1.56
C SER A 520 34.19 9.39 -1.61
N SER A 521 33.12 9.59 -0.84
CA SER A 521 31.96 8.68 -0.81
C SER A 521 30.69 9.47 -0.49
N ILE A 522 29.56 9.10 -1.10
CA ILE A 522 28.29 9.79 -0.88
C ILE A 522 27.84 9.72 0.59
N ASN A 523 28.30 8.70 1.33
CA ASN A 523 28.05 8.54 2.76
C ASN A 523 28.69 9.64 3.62
N LEU A 524 29.66 10.39 3.08
CA LEU A 524 30.30 11.53 3.74
C LEU A 524 29.58 12.86 3.45
N LEU A 525 28.62 12.89 2.51
CA LEU A 525 27.79 14.06 2.30
C LEU A 525 26.83 14.25 3.46
N GLN A 526 26.67 15.50 3.85
CA GLN A 526 25.95 15.90 5.06
C GLN A 526 25.40 17.30 4.89
N ARG A 527 24.48 17.69 5.77
CA ARG A 527 23.79 18.99 5.72
C ARG A 527 24.72 20.21 5.74
N HIS A 528 25.95 20.07 6.24
CA HIS A 528 26.93 21.16 6.22
C HIS A 528 27.44 21.50 4.82
N HIS A 529 27.34 20.57 3.86
CA HIS A 529 27.62 20.75 2.44
C HIS A 529 26.50 21.49 1.68
N LEU A 530 25.38 21.82 2.34
CA LEU A 530 24.27 22.55 1.73
C LEU A 530 24.21 23.99 2.22
N ARG A 531 23.93 24.92 1.29
CA ARG A 531 23.61 26.31 1.58
C ARG A 531 22.42 26.78 0.76
N ALA A 532 21.61 27.63 1.39
CA ALA A 532 20.64 28.44 0.69
C ALA A 532 21.35 29.70 0.15
N THR A 533 21.07 30.07 -1.08
CA THR A 533 21.66 31.24 -1.76
C THR A 533 20.80 32.49 -1.61
N THR A 534 19.53 32.32 -1.25
CA THR A 534 18.57 33.42 -1.02
C THR A 534 17.94 33.32 0.36
N HIS A 535 17.43 34.44 0.87
CA HIS A 535 16.70 34.44 2.14
C HIS A 535 15.47 33.51 2.09
N ASP A 536 14.72 33.55 0.99
CA ASP A 536 13.51 32.75 0.83
C ASP A 536 13.80 31.25 0.80
N SER A 537 14.84 30.82 0.07
CA SER A 537 15.27 29.41 0.09
C SER A 537 15.76 28.97 1.46
N ALA A 538 16.39 29.85 2.24
CA ALA A 538 16.80 29.57 3.63
C ALA A 538 15.57 29.42 4.56
N VAL A 539 14.54 30.23 4.35
CA VAL A 539 13.26 30.14 5.06
C VAL A 539 12.54 28.83 4.73
N LEU A 540 12.44 28.46 3.45
CA LEU A 540 11.68 27.29 3.00
C LEU A 540 12.38 25.96 3.33
N SER A 541 13.70 25.88 3.17
CA SER A 541 14.45 24.62 3.35
C SER A 541 14.98 24.40 4.77
N GLY A 542 15.01 25.45 5.59
CA GLY A 542 15.70 25.44 6.89
C GLY A 542 17.23 25.25 6.79
N LEU A 543 17.81 25.47 5.61
CA LEU A 543 19.26 25.46 5.41
C LEU A 543 19.90 26.79 5.81
N ARG A 544 21.22 26.78 5.99
CA ARG A 544 21.97 27.99 6.35
C ARG A 544 22.10 28.87 5.10
N LEU A 545 21.76 30.15 5.23
CA LEU A 545 22.00 31.15 4.20
C LEU A 545 23.51 31.33 3.97
N ASP A 546 23.90 31.55 2.73
CA ASP A 546 25.28 31.90 2.39
C ASP A 546 25.79 33.09 3.22
N GLY A 547 27.06 33.01 3.62
CA GLY A 547 27.68 33.97 4.53
C GLY A 547 27.26 33.82 6.00
N ARG A 548 26.26 32.98 6.34
CA ARG A 548 25.86 32.70 7.73
C ARG A 548 26.35 31.34 8.22
N ARG A 549 26.80 31.31 9.48
CA ARG A 549 27.27 30.08 10.14
C ARG A 549 26.13 29.28 10.80
N GLN A 550 25.03 29.94 11.16
CA GLN A 550 23.87 29.34 11.80
C GLN A 550 22.63 29.45 10.88
N PRO A 551 21.64 28.54 11.02
CA PRO A 551 20.33 28.69 10.40
C PRO A 551 19.64 29.99 10.81
N LEU A 552 18.60 30.39 10.07
CA LEU A 552 17.78 31.54 10.45
C LEU A 552 17.10 31.28 11.82
N PRO A 553 16.81 32.33 12.63
CA PRO A 553 16.28 32.17 14.00
C PRO A 553 15.00 31.33 14.12
N MET A 554 14.15 31.31 13.09
CA MET A 554 12.95 30.47 13.07
C MET A 554 13.26 28.95 13.02
N TRP A 555 14.45 28.59 12.54
CA TRP A 555 14.92 27.21 12.43
C TRP A 555 15.93 26.83 13.52
N SER A 556 16.42 27.80 14.30
CA SER A 556 17.19 27.49 15.51
C SER A 556 16.24 26.96 16.57
N ARG A 557 16.41 25.68 16.96
CA ARG A 557 15.77 25.12 18.14
C ARG A 557 16.10 26.01 19.35
N ARG A 558 15.08 26.41 20.11
CA ARG A 558 15.28 26.91 21.48
C ARG A 558 15.71 25.78 22.38
#